data_AF-A0A6I5WKN0-F1
#
_entry.id   AF-A0A6I5WKN0-F1
#
_cell.length_a   1.000
_cell.length_b   1.000
_cell.length_c   1.000
_cell.angle_alpha   90.00
_cell.angle_beta   90.00
_cell.angle_gamma   90.00
#
_symmetry.space_group_name_H-M   'P 1'
#
loop_
_entity.id
_entity.type
_entity.pdbx_description
1 polymer ?
#
loop_
_entity_poly.entity_id
_entity_poly.type
_entity_poly.pdbx_seq_one_letter_code
_entity_poly.pdbx_strand_id
1 'polypeptide(L)'
;MARHLLEMALAMLAGMLLLGPARGALAGAFGLAPASPGVGALLMATDMSVGMAVWMWYRGHSGPAIGEMTAAMYVPVLLLLVPFRAGLIDGDALLMGGHLLMLPAMLVAMLRRRDEYARHHASRPTPRQHPWVRALAHRWPTGLALLMTFGNWFSPLAPHPLALLVLPGGYLLIGAYRGRLGDRRVLAVQLAGLAGWTALALAAVALGGDAALWLVAAGWLAHAAWDAVHHRRNEVVPRGYAEFCGVLDAVVGVTVSLMILATP
;
A
#
# COMPACT_ATOMS: atom_id res chain seq x y z
N MET A 1 19.10 -1.65 -14.67
CA MET A 1 18.14 -2.78 -14.66
C MET A 1 17.39 -2.90 -13.33
N ALA A 2 18.05 -3.18 -12.20
CA ALA A 2 17.36 -3.37 -10.90
C ALA A 2 16.47 -2.19 -10.47
N ARG A 3 16.96 -0.94 -10.58
CA ARG A 3 16.14 0.26 -10.33
C ARG A 3 14.89 0.32 -11.21
N HIS A 4 15.01 -0.04 -12.48
CA HIS A 4 13.90 0.01 -13.42
C HIS A 4 12.87 -1.10 -13.15
N LEU A 5 13.33 -2.30 -12.77
CA LEU A 5 12.46 -3.37 -12.28
C LEU A 5 11.69 -2.91 -11.04
N LEU A 6 12.37 -2.23 -10.10
CA LEU A 6 11.72 -1.66 -8.91
C LEU A 6 10.69 -0.58 -9.29
N GLU A 7 11.02 0.33 -10.22
CA GLU A 7 10.07 1.34 -10.72
C GLU A 7 8.80 0.68 -11.30
N MET A 8 8.95 -0.39 -12.08
CA MET A 8 7.82 -1.15 -12.64
C MET A 8 7.04 -1.89 -11.54
N ALA A 9 7.72 -2.56 -10.61
CA ALA A 9 7.06 -3.25 -9.50
C ALA A 9 6.25 -2.29 -8.62
N LEU A 10 6.77 -1.09 -8.34
CA LEU A 10 6.04 -0.05 -7.63
C LEU A 10 4.81 0.43 -8.41
N ALA A 11 4.91 0.58 -9.73
CA ALA A 11 3.78 0.94 -10.58
C ALA A 11 2.70 -0.16 -10.62
N MET A 12 3.11 -1.44 -10.59
CA MET A 12 2.20 -2.58 -10.49
C MET A 12 1.45 -2.58 -9.16
N LEU A 13 2.15 -2.39 -8.05
CA LEU A 13 1.55 -2.30 -6.72
C LEU A 13 0.56 -1.13 -6.64
N ALA A 14 0.90 0.03 -7.22
CA ALA A 14 -0.01 1.16 -7.30
C ALA A 14 -1.25 0.84 -8.13
N GLY A 15 -1.10 0.16 -9.28
CA GLY A 15 -2.22 -0.31 -10.10
C GLY A 15 -3.17 -1.22 -9.33
N MET A 16 -2.62 -2.20 -8.60
CA MET A 16 -3.39 -3.10 -7.76
C MET A 16 -4.14 -2.38 -6.63
N LEU A 17 -3.45 -1.49 -5.88
CA LEU A 17 -4.02 -0.75 -4.76
C LEU A 17 -5.13 0.22 -5.17
N LEU A 18 -5.09 0.73 -6.40
CA LEU A 18 -6.11 1.64 -6.94
C LEU A 18 -7.24 0.90 -7.65
N LEU A 19 -6.90 0.08 -8.66
CA LEU A 19 -7.90 -0.50 -9.57
C LEU A 19 -8.65 -1.67 -8.93
N GLY A 20 -8.00 -2.47 -8.08
CA GLY A 20 -8.63 -3.61 -7.41
C GLY A 20 -9.83 -3.20 -6.55
N PRO A 21 -9.66 -2.32 -5.56
CA PRO A 21 -10.76 -1.82 -4.74
C PRO A 21 -11.82 -1.06 -5.54
N ALA A 22 -11.41 -0.19 -6.47
CA ALA A 22 -12.36 0.56 -7.30
C ALA A 22 -13.25 -0.38 -8.15
N ARG A 23 -12.66 -1.42 -8.74
CA ARG A 23 -13.39 -2.45 -9.48
C ARG A 23 -14.33 -3.25 -8.57
N GLY A 24 -13.88 -3.62 -7.37
CA GLY A 24 -14.71 -4.31 -6.39
C GLY A 24 -15.93 -3.49 -5.98
N ALA A 25 -15.72 -2.20 -5.70
CA ALA A 25 -16.80 -1.26 -5.39
C ALA A 25 -17.79 -1.12 -6.54
N LEU A 26 -17.29 -1.00 -7.78
CA LEU A 26 -18.11 -0.92 -8.98
C LEU A 26 -18.94 -2.19 -9.17
N ALA A 27 -18.32 -3.37 -9.01
CA ALA A 27 -19.02 -4.65 -9.11
C ALA A 27 -20.14 -4.78 -8.05
N GLY A 28 -19.86 -4.36 -6.82
CA GLY A 28 -20.85 -4.31 -5.74
C GLY A 28 -22.01 -3.35 -6.04
N ALA A 29 -21.73 -2.17 -6.59
CA ALA A 29 -22.75 -1.19 -6.98
C ALA A 29 -23.69 -1.71 -8.08
N PHE A 30 -23.21 -2.62 -8.93
CA PHE A 30 -24.02 -3.31 -9.95
C PHE A 30 -24.60 -4.66 -9.48
N GLY A 31 -24.40 -5.05 -8.22
CA GLY A 31 -24.90 -6.32 -7.67
C GLY A 31 -24.25 -7.56 -8.30
N LEU A 32 -23.04 -7.44 -8.83
CA LEU A 32 -22.31 -8.55 -9.42
C LEU A 32 -21.72 -9.46 -8.33
N ALA A 33 -21.84 -10.77 -8.51
CA ALA A 33 -21.23 -11.74 -7.61
C ALA A 33 -19.68 -11.62 -7.60
N PRO A 34 -19.02 -11.98 -6.49
CA PRO A 34 -17.56 -12.02 -6.44
C PRO A 34 -16.98 -12.91 -7.55
N ALA A 35 -15.88 -12.44 -8.16
CA ALA A 35 -15.21 -13.19 -9.20
C ALA A 35 -14.69 -14.53 -8.66
N SER A 36 -14.89 -15.61 -9.43
CA SER A 36 -14.24 -16.90 -9.11
C SER A 36 -12.72 -16.75 -9.04
N PRO A 37 -11.98 -17.58 -8.27
CA PRO A 37 -10.53 -17.43 -8.10
C PRO A 37 -9.75 -17.34 -9.42
N GLY A 38 -10.15 -18.10 -10.43
CA GLY A 38 -9.53 -18.05 -11.76
C GLY A 38 -9.74 -16.71 -12.48
N VAL A 39 -10.94 -16.14 -12.41
CA VAL A 39 -11.22 -14.80 -12.96
C VAL A 39 -10.54 -13.72 -12.12
N GLY A 40 -10.56 -13.87 -10.80
CA GLY A 40 -9.86 -12.98 -9.86
C GLY A 40 -8.38 -12.86 -10.17
N ALA A 41 -7.69 -13.97 -10.45
CA ALA A 41 -6.28 -13.99 -10.83
C ALA A 41 -6.01 -13.21 -12.14
N LEU A 42 -6.91 -13.29 -13.12
CA LEU A 42 -6.80 -12.53 -14.36
C LEU A 42 -7.09 -11.03 -14.17
N LEU A 43 -8.12 -10.68 -13.39
CA LEU A 43 -8.43 -9.29 -13.07
C LEU A 43 -7.29 -8.62 -12.32
N MET A 44 -6.71 -9.34 -11.36
CA MET A 44 -5.53 -8.91 -10.62
C MET A 44 -4.31 -8.70 -11.53
N ALA A 45 -4.01 -9.66 -12.42
CA ALA A 45 -2.97 -9.49 -13.42
C ALA A 45 -3.23 -8.26 -14.33
N THR A 46 -4.50 -7.98 -14.62
CA THR A 46 -4.94 -6.80 -15.37
C THR A 46 -4.65 -5.51 -14.61
N ASP A 47 -5.11 -5.41 -13.35
CA ASP A 47 -4.93 -4.25 -12.49
C ASP A 47 -3.42 -3.89 -12.37
N MET A 48 -2.57 -4.90 -12.17
CA MET A 48 -1.11 -4.74 -12.11
C MET A 48 -0.50 -4.34 -13.45
N SER A 49 -0.93 -4.97 -14.55
CA SER A 49 -0.42 -4.69 -15.90
C SER A 49 -0.77 -3.28 -16.35
N VAL A 50 -1.97 -2.78 -16.03
CA VAL A 50 -2.38 -1.40 -16.36
C VAL A 50 -1.48 -0.39 -15.67
N GLY A 51 -1.23 -0.52 -14.37
CA GLY A 51 -0.34 0.40 -13.64
C GLY A 51 1.07 0.42 -14.22
N MET A 52 1.62 -0.75 -14.51
CA MET A 52 2.91 -0.90 -15.17
C MET A 52 2.94 -0.31 -16.58
N ALA A 53 1.94 -0.61 -17.42
CA ALA A 53 1.87 -0.16 -18.80
C ALA A 53 1.77 1.37 -18.89
N VAL A 54 0.96 2.00 -18.03
CA VAL A 54 0.88 3.47 -17.90
C VAL A 54 2.24 4.04 -17.53
N TRP A 55 2.95 3.43 -16.57
CA TRP A 55 4.29 3.87 -16.19
C TRP A 55 5.30 3.71 -17.33
N MET A 56 5.31 2.56 -18.02
CA MET A 56 6.21 2.31 -19.14
C MET A 56 5.93 3.27 -20.31
N TRP A 57 4.66 3.57 -20.60
CA TRP A 57 4.24 4.55 -21.60
C TRP A 57 4.67 5.97 -21.22
N TYR A 58 4.47 6.39 -19.97
CA TYR A 58 4.97 7.67 -19.46
C TYR A 58 6.51 7.77 -19.57
N ARG A 59 7.20 6.65 -19.33
CA ARG A 59 8.64 6.52 -19.53
C ARG A 59 9.02 6.34 -21.00
N GLY A 60 8.08 6.41 -21.93
CA GLY A 60 8.27 6.39 -23.38
C GLY A 60 8.84 5.08 -23.93
N HIS A 61 8.51 3.94 -23.32
CA HIS A 61 8.81 2.63 -23.90
C HIS A 61 8.00 2.41 -25.17
N SER A 62 8.54 1.60 -26.08
CA SER A 62 7.85 1.22 -27.30
C SER A 62 6.61 0.35 -26.99
N GLY A 63 5.57 0.44 -27.84
CA GLY A 63 4.39 -0.42 -27.73
C GLY A 63 4.73 -1.93 -27.65
N PRO A 64 5.66 -2.45 -28.47
CA PRO A 64 6.12 -3.84 -28.37
C PRO A 64 6.74 -4.19 -27.01
N ALA A 65 7.55 -3.30 -26.41
CA ALA A 65 8.12 -3.55 -25.09
C ALA A 65 7.05 -3.58 -23.99
N ILE A 66 6.05 -2.69 -24.07
CA ILE A 66 4.90 -2.71 -23.17
C ILE A 66 4.11 -4.01 -23.35
N GLY A 67 3.85 -4.43 -24.59
CA GLY A 67 3.15 -5.67 -24.91
C GLY A 67 3.86 -6.92 -24.40
N GLU A 68 5.18 -7.02 -24.56
CA GLU A 68 5.96 -8.14 -24.01
C GLU A 68 5.96 -8.16 -22.50
N MET A 69 6.06 -6.99 -21.85
CA MET A 69 6.02 -6.93 -20.41
C MET A 69 4.63 -7.29 -19.87
N THR A 70 3.56 -6.80 -20.50
CA THR A 70 2.20 -7.23 -20.19
C THR A 70 2.02 -8.73 -20.42
N ALA A 71 2.56 -9.31 -21.50
CA ALA A 71 2.52 -10.76 -21.70
C ALA A 71 3.23 -11.51 -20.55
N ALA A 72 4.40 -11.04 -20.12
CA ALA A 72 5.13 -11.61 -18.99
C ALA A 72 4.34 -11.56 -17.67
N MET A 73 3.40 -10.62 -17.53
CA MET A 73 2.49 -10.54 -16.39
C MET A 73 1.40 -11.62 -16.43
N TYR A 74 0.82 -11.89 -17.60
CA TYR A 74 -0.28 -12.86 -17.72
C TYR A 74 0.21 -14.31 -17.82
N VAL A 75 1.38 -14.56 -18.43
CA VAL A 75 1.89 -15.92 -18.68
C VAL A 75 1.92 -16.77 -17.41
N PRO A 76 2.46 -16.33 -16.26
CA PRO A 76 2.46 -17.12 -15.04
C PRO A 76 1.06 -17.51 -14.55
N VAL A 77 0.10 -16.59 -14.62
CA VAL A 77 -1.29 -16.87 -14.23
C VAL A 77 -1.93 -17.88 -15.16
N LEU A 78 -1.74 -17.72 -16.47
CA LEU A 78 -2.25 -18.65 -17.47
C LEU A 78 -1.67 -20.06 -17.30
N LEU A 79 -0.40 -20.17 -16.94
CA LEU A 79 0.26 -21.44 -16.65
C LEU A 79 -0.31 -22.10 -15.39
N LEU A 80 -0.49 -21.33 -14.31
CA LEU A 80 -1.05 -21.84 -13.04
C LEU A 80 -2.55 -22.12 -13.11
N LEU A 81 -3.28 -21.52 -14.05
CA LEU A 81 -4.69 -21.86 -14.26
C LEU A 81 -4.89 -23.32 -14.67
N VAL A 82 -3.91 -23.96 -15.31
CA VAL A 82 -3.97 -25.37 -15.71
C VAL A 82 -4.03 -26.32 -14.50
N PRO A 83 -3.06 -26.31 -13.57
CA PRO A 83 -3.14 -27.15 -12.37
C PRO A 83 -4.31 -26.76 -11.47
N PHE A 84 -4.72 -25.48 -11.43
CA PHE A 84 -5.91 -25.05 -10.69
C PHE A 84 -7.19 -25.69 -11.25
N ARG A 85 -7.39 -25.67 -12.58
CA ARG A 85 -8.52 -26.33 -13.25
C ARG A 85 -8.50 -27.84 -13.07
N ALA A 86 -7.33 -28.44 -12.93
CA ALA A 86 -7.15 -29.85 -12.64
C ALA A 86 -7.35 -30.21 -11.15
N GLY A 87 -7.60 -29.23 -10.28
CA GLY A 87 -7.77 -29.44 -8.84
C GLY A 87 -6.48 -29.77 -8.10
N LEU A 88 -5.31 -29.53 -8.71
CA LEU A 88 -4.00 -29.80 -8.12
C LEU A 88 -3.52 -28.69 -7.19
N ILE A 89 -4.02 -27.47 -7.38
CA ILE A 89 -3.75 -26.31 -6.54
C ILE A 89 -5.06 -25.58 -6.23
N ASP A 90 -5.12 -24.94 -5.07
CA ASP A 90 -6.26 -24.12 -4.66
C ASP A 90 -6.15 -22.68 -5.21
N GLY A 91 -7.17 -21.87 -4.91
CA GLY A 91 -7.22 -20.47 -5.33
C GLY A 91 -6.11 -19.62 -4.72
N ASP A 92 -5.71 -19.91 -3.47
CA ASP A 92 -4.68 -19.17 -2.76
C ASP A 92 -3.31 -19.43 -3.37
N ALA A 93 -2.99 -20.69 -3.70
CA ALA A 93 -1.79 -21.07 -4.41
C ALA A 93 -1.75 -20.48 -5.84
N LEU A 94 -2.89 -20.41 -6.55
CA LEU A 94 -2.98 -19.74 -7.84
C LEU A 94 -2.65 -18.24 -7.73
N LEU A 95 -3.26 -17.55 -6.76
CA LEU A 95 -3.07 -16.12 -6.57
C LEU A 95 -1.65 -15.80 -6.11
N MET A 96 -1.16 -16.45 -5.04
CA MET A 96 0.20 -16.23 -4.55
C MET A 96 1.24 -16.64 -5.59
N GLY A 97 1.12 -17.84 -6.14
CA GLY A 97 2.05 -18.34 -7.16
C GLY A 97 2.11 -17.41 -8.39
N GLY A 98 0.96 -16.91 -8.85
CA GLY A 98 0.89 -15.95 -9.94
C GLY A 98 1.70 -14.69 -9.66
N HIS A 99 1.46 -14.04 -8.51
CA HIS A 99 2.20 -12.85 -8.11
C HIS A 99 3.70 -13.08 -8.01
N LEU A 100 4.11 -14.16 -7.35
CA LEU A 100 5.53 -14.44 -7.13
C LEU A 100 6.26 -14.73 -8.45
N LEU A 101 5.61 -15.44 -9.38
CA LEU A 101 6.18 -15.79 -10.68
C LEU A 101 6.18 -14.64 -11.70
N MET A 102 5.36 -13.60 -11.51
CA MET A 102 5.40 -12.40 -12.35
C MET A 102 6.76 -11.69 -12.29
N LEU A 103 7.37 -11.54 -11.11
CA LEU A 103 8.67 -10.88 -10.97
C LEU A 103 9.82 -11.55 -11.76
N PRO A 104 10.04 -12.88 -11.66
CA PRO A 104 11.05 -13.55 -12.49
C PRO A 104 10.68 -13.53 -13.97
N ALA A 105 9.40 -13.63 -14.34
CA ALA A 105 8.97 -13.54 -15.74
C ALA A 105 9.29 -12.17 -16.35
N MET A 106 9.03 -11.08 -15.61
CA MET A 106 9.42 -9.73 -16.00
C MET A 106 10.94 -9.59 -16.13
N LEU A 107 11.70 -10.13 -15.16
CA LEU A 107 13.15 -10.12 -15.23
C LEU A 107 13.65 -10.81 -16.50
N VAL A 108 13.09 -11.97 -16.86
CA VAL A 108 13.41 -12.68 -18.11
C VAL A 108 13.06 -11.82 -19.33
N ALA A 109 11.89 -11.17 -19.36
CA ALA A 109 11.50 -10.27 -20.45
C ALA A 109 12.48 -9.09 -20.60
N MET A 110 12.88 -8.47 -19.49
CA MET A 110 13.91 -7.42 -19.48
C MET A 110 15.26 -7.93 -19.98
N LEU A 111 15.65 -9.14 -19.57
CA LEU A 111 16.89 -9.77 -20.00
C LEU A 111 16.86 -10.22 -21.48
N ARG A 112 15.69 -10.36 -22.09
CA ARG A 112 15.54 -10.59 -23.53
C ARG A 112 15.69 -9.30 -24.33
N ARG A 113 15.23 -8.16 -23.78
CA ARG A 113 15.34 -6.82 -24.37
C ARG A 113 16.43 -5.97 -23.70
N ARG A 114 17.56 -6.58 -23.30
CA ARG A 114 18.65 -5.89 -22.58
C ARG A 114 19.06 -4.60 -23.27
N ASP A 115 19.17 -4.64 -24.59
CA ASP A 115 19.64 -3.49 -25.36
C ASP A 115 18.66 -2.31 -25.32
N GLU A 116 17.34 -2.56 -25.24
CA GLU A 116 16.33 -1.50 -25.14
C GLU A 116 16.36 -0.86 -23.74
N TYR A 117 16.41 -1.68 -22.68
CA TYR A 117 16.42 -1.22 -21.29
C TYR A 117 17.77 -0.66 -20.82
N ALA A 118 18.90 -1.13 -21.36
CA ALA A 118 20.22 -0.61 -21.07
C ALA A 118 20.48 0.71 -21.82
N ARG A 119 20.11 0.79 -23.11
CA ARG A 119 20.26 2.02 -23.89
C ARG A 119 19.30 3.12 -23.44
N HIS A 120 18.11 2.79 -22.95
CA HIS A 120 17.17 3.79 -22.40
C HIS A 120 17.72 4.62 -21.24
N HIS A 121 18.67 4.08 -20.46
CA HIS A 121 19.33 4.82 -19.38
C HIS A 121 20.45 5.75 -19.90
N ALA A 122 21.05 5.46 -21.04
CA ALA A 122 22.15 6.25 -21.59
C ALA A 122 21.69 7.47 -22.39
N SER A 123 20.47 7.46 -22.92
CA SER A 123 20.03 8.41 -23.96
C SER A 123 18.99 9.45 -23.53
N ARG A 124 18.57 9.51 -22.26
CA ARG A 124 17.50 10.44 -21.84
C ARG A 124 18.01 11.68 -21.08
N PRO A 125 17.80 12.89 -21.61
CA PRO A 125 17.79 14.11 -20.80
C PRO A 125 16.75 13.97 -19.70
N THR A 126 17.04 14.48 -18.50
CA THR A 126 16.05 14.57 -17.41
C THR A 126 14.78 15.25 -17.94
N PRO A 127 13.61 14.58 -17.94
CA PRO A 127 12.36 15.21 -18.34
C PRO A 127 12.20 16.52 -17.58
N ARG A 128 11.79 17.62 -18.23
CA ARG A 128 11.36 18.83 -17.54
C ARG A 128 10.25 18.40 -16.57
N GLN A 129 10.57 18.26 -15.29
CA GLN A 129 9.62 17.79 -14.30
C GLN A 129 8.46 18.78 -14.26
N HIS A 130 7.29 18.33 -14.72
CA HIS A 130 6.05 19.11 -14.70
C HIS A 130 5.80 19.58 -13.25
N PRO A 131 5.33 20.82 -13.02
CA PRO A 131 5.11 21.35 -11.67
C PRO A 131 4.36 20.38 -10.73
N TRP A 132 3.32 19.71 -11.24
CA TRP A 132 2.56 18.67 -10.54
C TRP A 132 3.40 17.46 -10.09
N VAL A 133 4.36 17.01 -10.90
CA VAL A 133 5.25 15.89 -10.54
C VAL A 133 6.19 16.29 -9.41
N ARG A 134 6.68 17.54 -9.41
CA ARG A 134 7.50 18.06 -8.30
C ARG A 134 6.68 18.21 -7.03
N ALA A 135 5.46 18.72 -7.15
CA ALA A 135 4.55 18.86 -6.01
C ALA A 135 4.20 17.50 -5.39
N LEU A 136 3.89 16.50 -6.23
CA LEU A 136 3.61 15.14 -5.77
C LEU A 136 4.85 14.47 -5.16
N ALA A 137 6.04 14.66 -5.76
CA ALA A 137 7.29 14.16 -5.19
C ALA A 137 7.63 14.83 -3.85
N HIS A 138 7.29 16.11 -3.66
CA HIS A 138 7.46 16.80 -2.38
C HIS A 138 6.49 16.30 -1.32
N ARG A 139 5.27 15.91 -1.73
CA ARG A 139 4.21 15.33 -0.89
C ARG A 139 4.16 13.80 -0.97
N TRP A 140 5.29 13.15 -1.28
CA TRP A 140 5.33 11.69 -1.41
C TRP A 140 4.85 10.94 -0.16
N PRO A 141 5.06 11.41 1.09
CA PRO A 141 4.56 10.69 2.27
C PRO A 141 3.04 10.68 2.31
N THR A 142 2.40 11.84 2.06
CA THR A 142 0.95 11.95 1.94
C THR A 142 0.41 11.12 0.78
N GLY A 143 1.05 11.20 -0.39
CA GLY A 143 0.65 10.42 -1.56
C GLY A 143 0.71 8.92 -1.31
N LEU A 144 1.75 8.43 -0.63
CA LEU A 144 1.89 7.03 -0.25
C LEU A 144 0.82 6.60 0.76
N ALA A 145 0.56 7.42 1.78
CA ALA A 145 -0.48 7.15 2.78
C ALA A 145 -1.87 7.04 2.14
N LEU A 146 -2.21 7.97 1.24
CA LEU A 146 -3.47 7.94 0.50
C LEU A 146 -3.57 6.72 -0.43
N LEU A 147 -2.47 6.36 -1.11
CA LEU A 147 -2.42 5.17 -1.96
C LEU A 147 -2.66 3.88 -1.15
N MET A 148 -1.99 3.74 0.00
CA MET A 148 -2.12 2.55 0.86
C MET A 148 -3.51 2.45 1.51
N THR A 149 -4.16 3.59 1.76
CA THR A 149 -5.48 3.64 2.38
C THR A 149 -6.64 3.75 1.39
N PHE A 150 -6.37 3.81 0.08
CA PHE A 150 -7.39 3.99 -0.94
C PHE A 150 -8.49 2.92 -0.88
N GLY A 151 -8.12 1.65 -0.70
CA GLY A 151 -9.10 0.56 -0.62
C GLY A 151 -10.05 0.67 0.57
N ASN A 152 -9.57 1.25 1.67
CA ASN A 152 -10.35 1.45 2.90
C ASN A 152 -11.51 2.45 2.72
N TRP A 153 -11.52 3.22 1.62
CA TRP A 153 -12.60 4.15 1.30
C TRP A 153 -13.84 3.44 0.75
N PHE A 154 -13.65 2.25 0.17
CA PHE A 154 -14.71 1.44 -0.44
C PHE A 154 -15.11 0.25 0.43
N SER A 155 -14.16 -0.26 1.21
CA SER A 155 -14.38 -1.38 2.11
C SER A 155 -13.68 -1.09 3.43
N PRO A 156 -14.28 -0.24 4.28
CA PRO A 156 -13.70 0.10 5.57
C PRO A 156 -13.49 -1.17 6.40
N LEU A 157 -12.27 -1.41 6.83
CA LEU A 157 -11.96 -2.52 7.72
C LEU A 157 -11.42 -1.93 9.03
N ALA A 158 -12.14 -2.15 10.13
CA ALA A 158 -11.65 -1.78 11.45
C ALA A 158 -10.41 -2.62 11.79
N PRO A 159 -9.24 -2.01 11.99
CA PRO A 159 -8.04 -2.76 12.39
C PRO A 159 -8.27 -3.44 13.74
N HIS A 160 -7.65 -4.61 13.92
CA HIS A 160 -7.68 -5.29 15.20
C HIS A 160 -7.20 -4.34 16.32
N PRO A 161 -7.82 -4.31 17.52
CA PRO A 161 -7.45 -3.35 18.57
C PRO A 161 -5.97 -3.30 18.92
N LEU A 162 -5.28 -4.44 18.90
CA LEU A 162 -3.83 -4.52 19.14
C LEU A 162 -2.97 -3.84 18.07
N ALA A 163 -3.51 -3.56 16.88
CA ALA A 163 -2.81 -2.79 15.84
C ALA A 163 -2.45 -1.38 16.32
N LEU A 164 -3.19 -0.82 17.28
CA LEU A 164 -2.86 0.44 17.95
C LEU A 164 -1.47 0.44 18.61
N LEU A 165 -0.90 -0.73 18.93
CA LEU A 165 0.42 -0.85 19.56
C LEU A 165 1.58 -0.76 18.56
N VAL A 166 1.32 -0.99 17.27
CA VAL A 166 2.32 -0.83 16.21
C VAL A 166 2.80 0.63 16.16
N LEU A 167 1.90 1.57 16.40
CA LEU A 167 2.14 3.01 16.34
C LEU A 167 3.17 3.49 17.40
N PRO A 168 2.94 3.34 18.72
CA PRO A 168 3.92 3.72 19.74
C PRO A 168 5.18 2.84 19.71
N GLY A 169 5.05 1.57 19.33
CA GLY A 169 6.20 0.67 19.14
C GLY A 169 7.16 1.18 18.06
N GLY A 170 6.63 1.59 16.91
CA GLY A 170 7.41 2.18 15.83
C GLY A 170 8.13 3.47 16.25
N TYR A 171 7.47 4.32 17.03
CA TYR A 171 8.07 5.55 17.57
C TYR A 171 9.24 5.29 18.52
N LEU A 172 9.14 4.29 19.39
CA LEU A 172 10.24 3.88 20.27
C LEU A 172 11.41 3.31 19.47
N LEU A 173 11.15 2.44 18.49
CA LEU A 173 12.20 1.86 17.64
C LEU A 173 12.94 2.95 16.84
N ILE A 174 12.20 3.85 16.18
CA ILE A 174 12.79 4.93 15.39
C ILE A 174 13.51 5.94 16.29
N GLY A 175 12.91 6.29 17.42
CA GLY A 175 13.51 7.18 18.41
C GLY A 175 14.82 6.63 18.97
N ALA A 176 14.87 5.32 19.26
CA ALA A 176 16.06 4.61 19.72
C ALA A 176 17.15 4.62 18.63
N TYR A 177 16.79 4.24 17.41
CA TYR A 177 17.69 4.23 16.26
C TYR A 177 18.30 5.62 15.99
N ARG A 178 17.53 6.70 16.17
CA ARG A 178 18.00 8.07 15.99
C ARG A 178 18.72 8.65 17.21
N GLY A 179 18.89 7.89 18.28
CA GLY A 179 19.52 8.36 19.52
C GLY A 179 18.73 9.47 20.24
N ARG A 180 17.42 9.59 19.97
CA ARG A 180 16.56 10.67 20.49
C ARG A 180 15.96 10.37 21.85
N LEU A 181 16.04 9.11 22.29
CA LEU A 181 15.52 8.66 23.60
C LEU A 181 16.50 8.91 24.77
N GLY A 182 17.66 9.54 24.52
CA GLY A 182 18.59 9.91 25.59
C GLY A 182 18.05 11.03 26.48
N ASP A 183 17.15 11.87 25.97
CA ASP A 183 16.45 12.87 26.77
C ASP A 183 15.33 12.19 27.58
N ARG A 184 15.43 12.28 28.92
CA ARG A 184 14.46 11.72 29.86
C ARG A 184 13.04 12.22 29.62
N ARG A 185 12.87 13.47 29.19
CA ARG A 185 11.56 14.04 28.91
C ARG A 185 10.94 13.42 27.65
N VAL A 186 11.74 13.28 26.59
CA VAL A 186 11.31 12.63 25.35
C VAL A 186 10.94 11.18 25.62
N LEU A 187 11.80 10.44 26.34
CA LEU A 187 11.54 9.06 26.73
C LEU A 187 10.27 8.94 27.57
N ALA A 188 10.08 9.80 28.58
CA ALA A 188 8.88 9.79 29.41
C ALA A 188 7.60 10.03 28.60
N VAL A 189 7.63 10.96 27.63
CA VAL A 189 6.49 11.22 26.73
C VAL A 189 6.18 10.00 25.86
N GLN A 190 7.20 9.32 25.32
CA GLN A 190 6.99 8.12 24.50
C GLN A 190 6.49 6.93 25.33
N LEU A 191 6.99 6.74 26.55
CA LEU A 191 6.51 5.69 27.46
C LEU A 191 5.08 5.97 27.95
N ALA A 192 4.75 7.23 28.23
CA ALA A 192 3.38 7.63 28.57
C ALA A 192 2.43 7.41 27.40
N GLY A 193 2.87 7.72 26.16
CA GLY A 193 2.15 7.36 24.94
C GLY A 193 1.94 5.85 24.87
N LEU A 194 2.99 5.04 24.93
CA LEU A 194 2.88 3.58 24.91
C LEU A 194 1.89 3.05 25.95
N ALA A 195 1.96 3.53 27.19
CA ALA A 195 1.04 3.14 28.25
C ALA A 195 -0.41 3.53 27.91
N GLY A 196 -0.64 4.74 27.40
CA GLY A 196 -1.97 5.22 27.00
C GLY A 196 -2.58 4.39 25.87
N TRP A 197 -1.83 4.16 24.79
CA TRP A 197 -2.30 3.32 23.67
C TRP A 197 -2.46 1.85 24.06
N THR A 198 -1.63 1.34 24.99
CA THR A 198 -1.80 -0.01 25.55
C THR A 198 -3.09 -0.12 26.35
N ALA A 199 -3.37 0.82 27.24
CA ALA A 199 -4.60 0.84 28.00
C ALA A 199 -5.83 0.93 27.08
N LEU A 200 -5.77 1.79 26.05
CA LEU A 200 -6.83 1.92 25.06
C LEU A 200 -7.07 0.62 24.28
N ALA A 201 -6.01 -0.03 23.80
CA ALA A 201 -6.09 -1.29 23.08
C ALA A 201 -6.68 -2.40 23.94
N LEU A 202 -6.23 -2.52 25.20
CA LEU A 202 -6.76 -3.51 26.14
C LEU A 202 -8.23 -3.24 26.48
N ALA A 203 -8.62 -1.97 26.66
CA ALA A 203 -10.01 -1.60 26.87
C ALA A 203 -10.89 -1.98 25.68
N ALA A 204 -10.43 -1.73 24.45
CA ALA A 204 -11.13 -2.13 23.24
C ALA A 204 -11.28 -3.66 23.13
N VAL A 205 -10.23 -4.43 23.43
CA VAL A 205 -10.31 -5.91 23.49
C VAL A 205 -11.31 -6.38 24.54
N ALA A 206 -11.30 -5.76 25.72
CA ALA A 206 -12.14 -6.17 26.84
C ALA A 206 -13.63 -5.83 26.62
N LEU A 207 -13.94 -4.68 26.03
CA LEU A 207 -15.32 -4.23 25.82
C LEU A 207 -16.00 -4.91 24.62
N GLY A 208 -15.26 -5.16 23.54
CA GLY A 208 -15.81 -5.72 22.31
C GLY A 208 -16.89 -4.84 21.65
N GLY A 209 -17.54 -5.38 20.61
CA GLY A 209 -18.67 -4.74 19.92
C GLY A 209 -18.38 -3.33 19.40
N ASP A 210 -19.41 -2.49 19.39
CA ASP A 210 -19.33 -1.11 18.88
C ASP A 210 -18.42 -0.22 19.73
N ALA A 211 -18.35 -0.49 21.04
CA ALA A 211 -17.45 0.22 21.94
C ALA A 211 -15.99 0.01 21.53
N ALA A 212 -15.60 -1.22 21.17
CA ALA A 212 -14.27 -1.50 20.66
C ALA A 212 -13.98 -0.75 19.34
N LEU A 213 -14.96 -0.69 18.43
CA LEU A 213 -14.81 0.01 17.15
C LEU A 213 -14.60 1.52 17.35
N TRP A 214 -15.38 2.15 18.23
CA TRP A 214 -15.21 3.57 18.57
C TRP A 214 -13.87 3.85 19.26
N LEU A 215 -13.43 2.98 20.16
CA LEU A 215 -12.12 3.11 20.81
C LEU A 215 -10.97 2.96 19.81
N VAL A 216 -11.08 2.04 18.86
CA VAL A 216 -10.12 1.91 17.77
C VAL A 216 -10.11 3.19 16.94
N ALA A 217 -11.25 3.65 16.44
CA ALA A 217 -11.34 4.88 15.64
C ALA A 217 -10.74 6.09 16.36
N ALA A 218 -11.09 6.28 17.64
CA ALA A 218 -10.54 7.35 18.47
C ALA A 218 -9.02 7.19 18.69
N GLY A 219 -8.52 5.97 18.88
CA GLY A 219 -7.10 5.69 19.06
C GLY A 219 -6.25 6.04 17.84
N TRP A 220 -6.75 5.74 16.64
CA TRP A 220 -6.10 6.13 15.39
C TRP A 220 -6.15 7.65 15.18
N LEU A 221 -7.29 8.31 15.42
CA LEU A 221 -7.39 9.77 15.33
C LEU A 221 -6.51 10.51 16.36
N ALA A 222 -6.42 9.98 17.58
CA ALA A 222 -5.52 10.49 18.60
C ALA A 222 -4.05 10.36 18.15
N HIS A 223 -3.72 9.29 17.43
CA HIS A 223 -2.36 9.10 16.94
C HIS A 223 -2.05 10.03 15.77
N ALA A 224 -3.02 10.27 14.88
CA ALA A 224 -2.89 11.32 13.86
C ALA A 224 -2.60 12.70 14.47
N ALA A 225 -3.23 13.04 15.60
CA ALA A 225 -2.93 14.27 16.33
C ALA A 225 -1.52 14.26 16.95
N TRP A 226 -1.09 13.11 17.50
CA TRP A 226 0.26 12.90 18.02
C TRP A 226 1.33 13.05 16.94
N ASP A 227 1.09 12.50 15.75
CA ASP A 227 1.92 12.65 14.55
C ASP A 227 2.01 14.10 14.10
N ALA A 228 0.90 14.86 14.12
CA ALA A 228 0.92 16.29 13.79
C ALA A 228 1.84 17.09 14.73
N VAL A 229 1.85 16.74 16.03
CA VAL A 229 2.78 17.33 17.01
C VAL A 229 4.23 16.96 16.67
N HIS A 230 4.51 15.69 16.38
CA HIS A 230 5.85 15.23 16.05
C HIS A 230 6.36 15.74 14.71
N HIS A 231 5.49 15.93 13.73
CA HIS A 231 5.80 16.56 12.45
C HIS A 231 6.27 18.01 12.65
N ARG A 232 5.58 18.75 13.52
CA ARG A 232 5.96 20.14 13.87
C ARG A 232 7.28 20.18 14.62
N ARG A 233 7.46 19.31 15.63
CA ARG A 233 8.64 19.31 16.50
C ARG A 233 9.89 18.69 15.88
N ASN A 234 9.75 17.73 14.97
CA ASN A 234 10.85 17.01 14.30
C ASN A 234 11.90 16.42 15.28
N GLU A 235 11.44 15.98 16.44
CA GLU A 235 12.30 15.50 17.53
C GLU A 235 12.56 14.00 17.42
N VAL A 236 11.50 13.16 17.40
CA VAL A 236 11.59 11.69 17.53
C VAL A 236 11.66 11.00 16.17
N VAL A 237 10.64 11.19 15.34
CA VAL A 237 10.55 10.58 14.01
C VAL A 237 10.83 11.60 12.90
N PRO A 238 11.24 11.17 11.69
CA PRO A 238 11.42 12.10 10.56
C PRO A 238 10.10 12.77 10.19
N ARG A 239 10.13 14.03 9.72
CA ARG A 239 8.91 14.75 9.30
C ARG A 239 8.07 13.99 8.29
N GLY A 240 8.71 13.35 7.30
CA GLY A 240 8.01 12.54 6.31
C GLY A 240 7.34 11.30 6.91
N TYR A 241 7.96 10.66 7.91
CA TYR A 241 7.35 9.54 8.61
C TYR A 241 6.09 9.99 9.37
N ALA A 242 6.19 11.09 10.14
CA ALA A 242 5.04 11.65 10.85
C ALA A 242 3.93 12.14 9.89
N GLU A 243 4.28 12.70 8.73
CA GLU A 243 3.29 13.10 7.71
C GLU A 243 2.57 11.88 7.12
N PHE A 244 3.31 10.82 6.78
CA PHE A 244 2.75 9.57 6.29
C PHE A 244 1.81 8.92 7.33
N CYS A 245 2.29 8.71 8.56
CA CYS A 245 1.50 8.10 9.64
C CYS A 245 0.28 8.96 9.96
N GLY A 246 0.43 10.28 10.10
CA GLY A 246 -0.69 11.14 10.45
C GLY A 246 -1.82 11.13 9.41
N VAL A 247 -1.48 11.05 8.11
CA VAL A 247 -2.48 10.94 7.04
C VAL A 247 -3.14 9.57 7.03
N LEU A 248 -2.34 8.50 7.16
CA LEU A 248 -2.85 7.13 7.20
C LEU A 248 -3.83 6.96 8.35
N ASP A 249 -3.44 7.41 9.54
CA ASP A 249 -4.19 7.27 10.76
C ASP A 249 -5.48 8.09 10.76
N ALA A 250 -5.43 9.29 10.17
CA ALA A 250 -6.62 10.11 9.97
C ALA A 250 -7.61 9.41 9.03
N VAL A 251 -7.15 8.87 7.91
CA VAL A 251 -8.02 8.15 6.97
C VAL A 251 -8.62 6.92 7.62
N VAL A 252 -7.83 6.09 8.31
CA VAL A 252 -8.32 4.89 9.01
C VAL A 252 -9.33 5.26 10.09
N GLY A 253 -9.02 6.23 10.95
CA GLY A 253 -9.93 6.68 12.00
C GLY A 253 -11.26 7.21 11.47
N VAL A 254 -11.22 8.07 10.44
CA VAL A 254 -12.43 8.65 9.82
C VAL A 254 -13.28 7.60 9.14
N THR A 255 -12.68 6.74 8.30
CA THR A 255 -13.42 5.69 7.57
C THR A 255 -14.08 4.68 8.52
N VAL A 256 -13.40 4.27 9.60
CA VAL A 256 -14.01 3.41 10.62
C VAL A 256 -15.14 4.14 11.33
N SER A 257 -14.99 5.44 11.63
CA SER A 257 -16.07 6.22 12.25
C SER A 257 -17.30 6.31 11.34
N LEU A 258 -17.10 6.58 10.05
CA LEU A 258 -18.17 6.62 9.05
C LEU A 258 -18.84 5.26 8.85
N MET A 259 -18.06 4.17 8.89
CA MET A 259 -18.58 2.81 8.84
C MET A 259 -19.55 2.55 10.00
N ILE A 260 -19.16 2.89 11.23
CA ILE A 260 -20.03 2.72 12.43
C ILE A 260 -21.31 3.55 12.30
N LEU A 261 -21.22 4.77 11.77
CA LEU A 261 -22.38 5.65 11.57
C LEU A 261 -23.32 5.17 10.45
N ALA A 262 -22.81 4.37 9.51
CA ALA A 262 -23.58 3.85 8.39
C ALA A 262 -24.22 2.48 8.67
N THR A 263 -23.77 1.78 9.71
CA THR A 263 -24.40 0.54 10.19
C THR A 263 -25.57 0.87 11.12
N PRO A 264 -26.80 0.45 10.79
CA PRO A 264 -28.01 0.71 11.59
C PRO A 264 -28.08 -0.10 12.87
#